data_AF-A0A1H6Y5K7-F1
#
_entry.id   AF-A0A1H6Y5K7-F1
#
_cell.length_a   1.000
_cell.length_b   1.000
_cell.length_c   1.000
_cell.angle_alpha   90.00
_cell.angle_beta   90.00
_cell.angle_gamma   90.00
#
_symmetry.space_group_name_H-M   'P 1'
#
loop_
_entity.id
_entity.type
_entity.pdbx_description
1 polymer ?
#
loop_
_entity_poly.entity_id
_entity_poly.type
_entity_poly.pdbx_seq_one_letter_code
_entity_poly.pdbx_strand_id
1 'polypeptide(L)'
;MAGILAFSSAPVYASGSAISLLEEPAQEVVETEFGKTQQYKLSVKNNGSDISYVRISATVSDLKTAASYDVHVKGENWKKCGEYYYFEPALASKNISTPMFVDVTLKNSDVSLSKVKISAYAEAVNASEVDKPDYSKDEPWKDKA
;
A
#
# COMPACT_ATOMS: atom_id res chain seq x y z
N MET A 1 4.54 11.59 -32.68
CA MET A 1 4.28 10.15 -32.48
C MET A 1 3.74 9.99 -31.06
N ALA A 2 2.46 9.65 -30.92
CA ALA A 2 1.87 9.33 -29.62
C ALA A 2 2.12 7.85 -29.34
N GLY A 3 2.97 7.54 -28.36
CA GLY A 3 3.17 6.18 -27.87
C GLY A 3 2.06 5.83 -26.90
N ILE A 4 1.18 4.91 -27.30
CA ILE A 4 0.20 4.30 -26.41
C ILE A 4 0.99 3.38 -25.47
N LEU A 5 1.12 3.78 -24.20
CA LEU A 5 1.57 2.87 -23.16
C LEU A 5 0.41 1.92 -22.87
N ALA A 6 0.64 0.65 -23.22
CA ALA A 6 -0.25 -0.44 -22.90
C ALA A 6 -0.37 -0.55 -21.37
N PHE A 7 -1.56 -0.29 -20.85
CA PHE A 7 -1.90 -0.70 -19.50
C PHE A 7 -1.91 -2.22 -19.50
N SER A 8 -0.90 -2.87 -18.91
CA SER A 8 -1.06 -4.26 -18.53
C SER A 8 -2.20 -4.27 -17.52
N SER A 9 -3.36 -4.77 -17.94
CA SER A 9 -4.48 -5.03 -17.06
C SER A 9 -3.98 -5.94 -15.95
N ALA A 10 -3.72 -5.37 -14.78
CA ALA A 10 -3.55 -6.16 -13.57
C ALA A 10 -4.77 -7.09 -13.49
N PRO A 11 -4.58 -8.41 -13.28
CA PRO A 11 -5.69 -9.31 -13.13
C PRO A 11 -6.60 -8.77 -12.02
N VAL A 12 -7.83 -8.45 -12.39
CA VAL A 12 -8.90 -8.12 -11.45
C VAL A 12 -9.20 -9.40 -10.70
N TYR A 13 -8.55 -9.59 -9.55
CA TYR A 13 -8.93 -10.67 -8.65
C TYR A 13 -10.34 -10.34 -8.17
N ALA A 14 -11.29 -11.24 -8.49
CA ALA A 14 -12.65 -11.12 -8.03
C ALA A 14 -12.65 -10.90 -6.51
N SER A 15 -13.36 -9.88 -6.06
CA SER A 15 -13.48 -9.50 -4.67
C SER A 15 -14.07 -10.64 -3.83
N GLY A 16 -13.23 -11.54 -3.34
CA GLY A 16 -13.67 -12.66 -2.51
C GLY A 16 -13.94 -12.25 -1.06
N SER A 17 -13.60 -11.03 -0.65
CA SER A 17 -13.77 -10.58 0.73
C SER A 17 -14.02 -9.09 0.79
N ALA A 18 -15.11 -8.67 1.42
CA ALA A 18 -15.37 -7.26 1.69
C ALA A 18 -14.25 -6.72 2.60
N ILE A 19 -13.34 -5.92 2.06
CA ILE A 19 -12.30 -5.24 2.83
C ILE A 19 -12.55 -3.73 2.85
N SER A 20 -11.99 -3.06 3.84
CA SER A 20 -11.89 -1.59 3.83
C SER A 20 -10.47 -1.18 4.16
N LEU A 21 -9.96 -0.25 3.36
CA LEU A 21 -8.74 0.48 3.68
C LEU A 21 -9.08 1.56 4.71
N LEU A 22 -8.38 1.52 5.83
CA LEU A 22 -8.44 2.53 6.88
C LEU A 22 -7.24 3.46 6.68
N GLU A 23 -7.53 4.69 6.27
CA GLU A 23 -6.53 5.74 6.09
C GLU A 23 -6.65 6.74 7.23
N GLU A 24 -5.61 6.85 8.04
CA GLU A 24 -5.49 7.87 9.08
C GLU A 24 -4.47 8.92 8.62
N PRO A 25 -4.87 10.19 8.43
CA PRO A 25 -3.96 11.23 7.94
C PRO A 25 -2.94 11.66 8.99
N ALA A 26 -1.73 11.95 8.52
CA ALA A 26 -0.72 12.89 9.03
C ALA A 26 -0.77 13.20 10.53
N GLN A 27 -0.33 12.26 11.36
CA GLN A 27 -0.27 12.49 12.80
C GLN A 27 0.83 13.47 13.23
N GLU A 28 1.87 13.69 12.41
CA GLU A 28 2.94 14.64 12.75
C GLU A 28 3.69 15.13 11.50
N VAL A 29 3.94 16.43 11.42
CA VAL A 29 4.94 17.00 10.53
C VAL A 29 6.21 17.18 11.36
N VAL A 30 7.20 16.34 11.14
CA VAL A 30 8.49 16.46 11.82
C VAL A 30 9.45 17.22 10.91
N GLU A 31 10.00 18.32 11.41
CA GLU A 31 11.12 19.01 10.75
C GLU A 31 12.41 18.25 11.07
N THR A 32 13.10 17.81 10.03
CA THR A 32 14.39 17.13 10.10
C THR A 32 15.45 17.99 9.41
N GLU A 33 16.74 17.69 9.62
CA GLU A 33 17.85 18.34 8.93
C GLU A 33 17.78 18.20 7.39
N PHE A 34 17.05 17.18 6.91
CA PHE A 34 16.87 16.85 5.49
C PHE A 34 15.53 17.35 4.91
N GLY A 35 14.75 18.11 5.68
CA GLY A 35 13.47 18.68 5.28
C GLY A 35 12.29 18.21 6.13
N LYS A 36 11.07 18.37 5.62
CA LYS A 36 9.84 18.07 6.38
C LYS A 36 9.33 16.67 6.02
N THR A 37 9.02 15.87 7.03
CA THR A 37 8.45 14.53 6.86
C THR A 37 7.00 14.51 7.30
N GLN A 38 6.15 13.87 6.50
CA GLN A 38 4.75 13.60 6.83
C GLN A 38 4.50 12.10 6.79
N GLN A 39 3.91 11.57 7.86
CA GLN A 39 3.60 10.15 7.98
C GLN A 39 2.13 9.86 7.73
N TYR A 40 1.85 8.79 7.00
CA TYR A 40 0.50 8.26 6.80
C TYR A 40 0.42 6.88 7.41
N LYS A 41 -0.70 6.58 8.06
CA LYS A 41 -0.96 5.28 8.66
C LYS A 41 -2.07 4.59 7.88
N LEU A 42 -1.73 3.44 7.29
CA LEU A 42 -2.61 2.61 6.49
C LEU A 42 -2.85 1.28 7.19
N SER A 43 -4.10 0.83 7.22
CA SER A 43 -4.44 -0.50 7.75
C SER A 43 -5.58 -1.09 6.94
N VAL A 44 -5.65 -2.41 6.81
CA VAL A 44 -6.75 -3.09 6.12
C VAL A 44 -7.61 -3.79 7.16
N LYS A 45 -8.92 -3.55 7.10
CA LYS A 45 -9.92 -4.29 7.87
C LYS A 45 -10.61 -5.30 6.97
N ASN A 46 -10.67 -6.56 7.42
CA ASN A 46 -11.49 -7.57 6.79
C ASN A 46 -12.92 -7.46 7.30
N ASN A 47 -13.82 -6.91 6.49
CA ASN A 47 -15.25 -6.84 6.79
C ASN A 47 -16.02 -8.08 6.31
N GLY A 48 -15.39 -8.96 5.54
CA GLY A 48 -15.95 -10.23 5.07
C GLY A 48 -16.11 -11.26 6.19
N SER A 49 -16.71 -12.40 5.85
CA SER A 49 -16.88 -13.56 6.73
C SER A 49 -15.70 -14.52 6.71
N ASP A 50 -14.91 -14.51 5.64
CA ASP A 50 -13.83 -15.45 5.39
C ASP A 50 -12.46 -14.88 5.77
N ILE A 51 -11.46 -15.76 5.89
CA ILE A 51 -10.06 -15.38 6.08
C ILE A 51 -9.50 -14.94 4.73
N SER A 52 -8.74 -13.83 4.70
CA SER A 52 -8.24 -13.25 3.44
C SER A 52 -6.78 -12.84 3.53
N TYR A 53 -6.02 -13.02 2.45
CA TYR A 53 -4.75 -12.33 2.28
C TYR A 53 -5.02 -10.94 1.70
N VAL A 54 -4.24 -9.93 2.14
CA VAL A 54 -4.47 -8.52 1.77
C VAL A 54 -3.19 -7.84 1.30
N ARG A 55 -3.35 -6.91 0.36
CA ARG A 55 -2.25 -6.10 -0.20
C ARG A 55 -2.69 -4.67 -0.39
N ILE A 56 -1.73 -3.76 -0.34
CA ILE A 56 -1.91 -2.33 -0.57
C ILE A 56 -1.00 -1.91 -1.72
N SER A 57 -1.57 -1.21 -2.70
CA SER A 57 -0.82 -0.31 -3.58
C SER A 57 -0.90 1.09 -3.00
N ALA A 58 0.25 1.75 -2.79
CA ALA A 58 0.31 3.10 -2.25
C ALA A 58 1.17 3.98 -3.14
N THR A 59 0.59 5.07 -3.63
CA THR A 59 1.23 6.04 -4.52
C THR A 59 1.15 7.43 -3.94
N VAL A 60 2.21 8.21 -4.04
CA VAL A 60 2.19 9.62 -3.67
C VAL A 60 1.67 10.41 -4.87
N SER A 61 0.49 11.00 -4.70
CA SER A 61 -0.20 11.83 -5.68
C SER A 61 0.15 13.31 -5.49
N ASP A 62 0.28 13.99 -6.61
CA ASP A 62 0.62 15.41 -6.73
C ASP A 62 2.01 15.81 -6.23
N LEU A 63 3.01 15.52 -7.05
CA LEU A 63 4.27 16.27 -7.04
C LEU A 63 4.59 16.61 -8.49
N LYS A 64 4.31 17.87 -8.89
CA LYS A 64 4.87 18.48 -10.12
C LYS A 64 6.40 18.37 -10.21
N THR A 65 7.05 17.86 -9.16
CA THR A 65 8.45 17.49 -9.11
C THR A 65 8.60 16.08 -8.54
N ALA A 66 8.62 15.06 -9.41
CA ALA A 66 9.05 13.69 -9.06
C ALA A 66 10.46 13.63 -8.40
N ALA A 67 11.21 14.74 -8.43
CA ALA A 67 12.58 14.85 -7.94
C ALA A 67 12.74 15.37 -6.49
N SER A 68 11.66 15.69 -5.77
CA SER A 68 11.77 16.44 -4.50
C SER A 68 11.40 15.66 -3.24
N TYR A 69 11.27 14.33 -3.29
CA TYR A 69 10.84 13.54 -2.13
C TYR A 69 11.46 12.16 -2.06
N ASP A 70 11.56 11.63 -0.83
CA ASP A 70 11.79 10.22 -0.54
C ASP A 70 10.54 9.62 0.11
N VAL A 71 10.25 8.36 -0.23
CA VAL A 71 9.20 7.58 0.41
C VAL A 71 9.83 6.41 1.14
N HIS A 72 9.57 6.31 2.44
CA HIS A 72 9.97 5.18 3.24
C HIS A 72 8.73 4.48 3.80
N VAL A 73 8.63 3.17 3.60
CA VAL A 73 7.50 2.37 4.08
C VAL A 73 8.01 1.38 5.12
N LYS A 74 7.34 1.35 6.26
CA LYS A 74 7.66 0.48 7.40
C LYS A 74 6.38 -0.09 8.00
N GLY A 75 6.45 -1.29 8.53
CA GLY A 75 5.30 -1.94 9.15
C GLY A 75 5.63 -3.38 9.53
N GLU A 76 5.14 -3.82 10.68
CA GLU A 76 5.34 -5.19 11.12
C GLU A 76 4.54 -6.15 10.24
N ASN A 77 5.16 -7.22 9.76
CA ASN A 77 4.53 -8.23 8.89
C ASN A 77 4.04 -7.68 7.54
N TRP A 78 4.58 -6.55 7.08
CA TRP A 78 4.35 -6.01 5.75
C TRP A 78 5.59 -6.24 4.89
N LYS A 79 5.39 -6.84 3.71
CA LYS A 79 6.47 -7.16 2.79
C LYS A 79 6.22 -6.59 1.40
N LYS A 80 7.19 -5.87 0.86
CA LYS A 80 7.15 -5.33 -0.49
C LYS A 80 7.46 -6.44 -1.51
N CYS A 81 6.55 -6.67 -2.45
CA CYS A 81 6.77 -7.55 -3.60
C CYS A 81 6.26 -6.84 -4.87
N GLY A 82 7.15 -6.60 -5.83
CA GLY A 82 6.85 -5.74 -6.98
C GLY A 82 6.35 -4.34 -6.57
N GLU A 83 5.17 -3.97 -7.08
CA GLU A 83 4.54 -2.66 -6.85
C GLU A 83 3.65 -2.62 -5.59
N TYR A 84 3.46 -3.74 -4.91
CA TYR A 84 2.52 -3.88 -3.79
C TYR A 84 3.22 -4.17 -2.47
N TYR A 85 2.54 -3.82 -1.38
CA TYR A 85 2.87 -4.24 -0.02
C TYR A 85 1.87 -5.29 0.41
N TYR A 86 2.36 -6.46 0.80
CA TYR A 86 1.55 -7.60 1.20
C TYR A 86 1.61 -7.77 2.71
N PHE A 87 0.46 -8.00 3.35
CA PHE A 87 0.41 -8.40 4.75
C PHE A 87 0.66 -9.91 4.84
N GLU A 88 1.69 -10.30 5.60
CA GLU A 88 2.13 -11.71 5.68
C GLU A 88 1.10 -12.65 6.34
N PRO A 89 0.45 -12.26 7.45
CA PRO A 89 -0.60 -13.06 8.05
C PRO A 89 -1.89 -12.99 7.24
N ALA A 90 -2.59 -14.11 7.15
CA ALA A 90 -3.97 -14.11 6.69
C ALA A 90 -4.85 -13.36 7.70
N LEU A 91 -5.69 -12.46 7.22
CA LEU A 91 -6.52 -11.60 8.03
C LEU A 91 -7.89 -12.26 8.26
N ALA A 92 -8.15 -12.69 9.49
CA ALA A 92 -9.44 -13.27 9.85
C ALA A 92 -10.59 -12.25 9.77
N SER A 93 -11.83 -12.77 9.72
CA SER A 93 -13.03 -11.94 9.70
C SER A 93 -13.05 -10.93 10.85
N LYS A 94 -13.41 -9.68 10.52
CA LYS A 94 -13.50 -8.51 11.41
C LYS A 94 -12.17 -8.03 12.01
N ASN A 95 -11.06 -8.69 11.74
CA ASN A 95 -9.75 -8.26 12.20
C ASN A 95 -9.19 -7.12 11.34
N ILE A 96 -8.22 -6.40 11.91
CA ILE A 96 -7.47 -5.31 11.29
C ILE A 96 -6.01 -5.73 11.24
N SER A 97 -5.34 -5.46 10.12
CA SER A 97 -3.90 -5.67 9.99
C SER A 97 -3.11 -4.84 11.01
N THR A 98 -1.86 -5.21 11.28
CA THR A 98 -0.93 -4.23 11.85
C THR A 98 -0.81 -3.02 10.92
N PRO A 99 -0.57 -1.82 11.45
CA PRO A 99 -0.45 -0.63 10.62
C PRO A 99 0.80 -0.68 9.73
N MET A 100 0.63 -0.27 8.49
CA MET A 100 1.71 0.13 7.59
C MET A 100 1.86 1.65 7.65
N PHE A 101 3.07 2.11 7.92
CA PHE A 101 3.41 3.53 7.97
C PHE A 101 4.15 3.92 6.70
N VAL A 102 3.69 4.99 6.06
CA VAL A 102 4.32 5.57 4.88
C VAL A 102 4.82 6.97 5.25
N ASP A 103 6.14 7.10 5.34
CA ASP A 103 6.82 8.37 5.59
C ASP A 103 7.17 9.01 4.24
N VAL A 104 6.71 10.24 4.02
CA VAL A 104 7.07 11.05 2.85
C VAL A 104 7.94 12.22 3.32
N THR A 105 9.20 12.22 2.90
CA THR A 105 10.18 13.26 3.25
C THR A 105 10.43 14.16 2.05
N LEU A 106 10.17 15.46 2.19
CA LEU A 106 10.47 16.44 1.15
C LEU A 106 11.94 16.89 1.25
N LYS A 107 12.70 16.73 0.17
CA LYS A 107 14.11 17.16 0.06
C LYS A 107 14.27 18.67 -0.16
N ASN A 108 13.21 19.35 -0.60
CA ASN A 108 13.22 20.79 -0.87
C ASN A 108 12.18 21.49 0.00
N SER A 109 12.62 22.51 0.75
CA SER A 109 11.80 23.39 1.60
C SER A 109 10.78 24.23 0.84
N ASP A 110 10.93 24.41 -0.48
CA ASP A 110 10.03 25.23 -1.31
C ASP A 110 8.68 24.55 -1.61
N VAL A 111 8.54 23.25 -1.31
CA VAL A 111 7.32 22.48 -1.54
C VAL A 111 6.51 22.39 -0.25
N SER A 112 5.24 22.78 -0.32
CA SER A 112 4.34 22.66 0.83
C SER A 112 3.84 21.23 1.00
N LEU A 113 4.05 20.65 2.20
CA LEU A 113 3.50 19.35 2.59
C LEU A 113 1.97 19.26 2.45
N SER A 114 1.26 20.40 2.55
CA SER A 114 -0.21 20.43 2.40
C SER A 114 -0.71 19.96 1.03
N LYS A 115 0.19 19.86 0.03
CA LYS A 115 -0.11 19.36 -1.31
C LYS A 115 0.17 17.87 -1.49
N VAL A 116 0.93 17.26 -0.57
CA VAL A 116 1.24 15.83 -0.63
C VAL A 116 0.00 15.04 -0.26
N LYS A 117 -0.41 14.14 -1.15
CA LYS A 117 -1.49 13.19 -0.88
C LYS A 117 -0.97 11.79 -1.14
N ILE A 118 -1.35 10.84 -0.30
CA ILE A 118 -1.19 9.43 -0.64
C ILE A 118 -2.51 8.94 -1.22
N SER A 119 -2.44 8.35 -2.40
CA SER A 119 -3.51 7.55 -2.97
C SER A 119 -3.17 6.09 -2.75
N ALA A 120 -3.94 5.43 -1.89
CA ALA A 120 -3.78 4.02 -1.61
C ALA A 120 -5.02 3.22 -2.02
N TYR A 121 -4.79 1.99 -2.43
CA TYR A 121 -5.82 1.03 -2.81
C TYR A 121 -5.49 -0.32 -2.19
N ALA A 122 -6.48 -0.96 -1.59
CA ALA A 122 -6.33 -2.26 -0.97
C ALA A 122 -7.11 -3.33 -1.74
N GLU A 123 -6.51 -4.51 -1.85
CA GLU A 123 -7.10 -5.69 -2.46
C GLU A 123 -7.00 -6.88 -1.50
N ALA A 124 -7.92 -7.84 -1.68
CA ALA A 124 -7.93 -9.07 -0.91
C ALA A 124 -8.26 -10.26 -1.79
N VAL A 125 -7.67 -11.40 -1.43
CA VAL A 125 -8.02 -12.72 -1.98
C VAL A 125 -8.41 -13.64 -0.83
N ASN A 126 -9.42 -14.46 -1.02
CA ASN A 126 -9.84 -15.42 -0.01
C ASN A 126 -8.71 -16.44 0.21
N ALA A 127 -8.37 -16.75 1.46
CA ALA A 127 -7.28 -17.68 1.77
C ALA A 127 -7.57 -19.12 1.32
N SER A 128 -8.82 -19.48 1.04
CA SER A 128 -9.19 -20.77 0.42
C SER A 128 -9.00 -20.80 -1.11
N GLU A 129 -8.73 -19.64 -1.71
CA GLU A 129 -8.57 -19.47 -3.15
C GLU A 129 -7.11 -19.41 -3.61
N VAL A 130 -6.15 -19.45 -2.69
CA VAL A 130 -4.71 -19.42 -3.02
C VAL A 130 -3.94 -20.33 -2.06
N ASP A 131 -2.84 -20.89 -2.54
CA ASP A 131 -1.86 -21.53 -1.65
C ASP A 131 -1.20 -20.49 -0.74
N LYS A 132 -0.48 -20.96 0.28
CA LYS A 132 0.25 -20.07 1.18
C LYS A 132 1.16 -19.13 0.35
N PRO A 133 1.08 -17.81 0.53
CA PRO A 133 1.81 -16.87 -0.31
C PRO A 133 3.31 -17.09 -0.28
N ASP A 134 3.92 -17.09 -1.47
CA ASP A 134 5.38 -17.11 -1.62
C ASP A 134 5.91 -15.69 -1.84
N TYR A 135 6.28 -15.04 -0.74
CA TYR A 135 6.81 -13.68 -0.75
C TYR A 135 8.23 -13.56 -1.32
N SER A 136 8.80 -14.62 -1.91
CA SER A 136 10.01 -14.52 -2.74
C SER A 136 9.69 -14.17 -4.20
N LYS A 137 8.42 -14.29 -4.62
CA LYS A 137 7.95 -13.95 -5.96
C LYS A 137 7.39 -12.53 -6.02
N ASP A 138 7.40 -11.94 -7.21
CA ASP A 138 6.81 -10.61 -7.45
C ASP A 138 5.28 -10.59 -7.26
N GLU A 139 4.63 -11.74 -7.47
CA GLU A 139 3.19 -11.93 -7.25
C GLU A 139 2.94 -13.15 -6.35
N PRO A 140 2.97 -12.99 -5.01
CA PRO A 140 2.90 -14.08 -4.03
C PRO A 140 1.62 -14.93 -4.07
N TRP A 141 0.56 -14.47 -4.75
CA TRP A 141 -0.77 -15.08 -4.76
C TRP A 141 -1.20 -15.64 -6.12
N LYS A 142 -0.31 -15.60 -7.13
CA LYS A 142 -0.73 -15.78 -8.53
C LYS A 142 -1.19 -17.21 -8.88
N ASP A 143 -0.82 -18.20 -8.09
CA ASP A 143 -1.02 -19.60 -8.44
C ASP A 143 -1.78 -20.35 -7.34
N LYS A 144 -2.91 -20.98 -7.69
CA LYS A 144 -3.23 -22.31 -7.14
C LYS A 144 -2.38 -23.29 -7.94
N ALA A 145 -1.58 -24.13 -7.28
CA ALA A 145 -0.93 -25.25 -7.96
C ALA A 145 -1.95 -26.21 -8.60
#